data_AF-A0A1S2PLE0-F1
#
_entry.id   AF-A0A1S2PLE0-F1
#
_cell.length_a   1.000
_cell.length_b   1.000
_cell.length_c   1.000
_cell.angle_alpha   90.00
_cell.angle_beta   90.00
_cell.angle_gamma   90.00
#
_symmetry.space_group_name_H-M   'P 1'
#
loop_
_entity.id
_entity.type
_entity.pdbx_description
1 polymer ?
#
loop_
_entity_poly.entity_id
_entity_poly.type
_entity_poly.pdbx_seq_one_letter_code
_entity_poly.pdbx_strand_id
1 'polypeptide(L)' 'MTRQPSPEPGASPGLEARLSRLEAQVATLADAIRALAHGLENVPSQDTPPEETARGARLAHELLISQDL' A
#
# COMPACT_ATOMS: atom_id res chain seq x y z
N MET A 1 -2.28 -33.81 39.06
CA MET A 1 -1.39 -32.63 39.00
C MET A 1 -1.22 -32.23 37.55
N THR A 2 -1.95 -31.19 37.13
CA THR A 2 -2.01 -30.67 35.76
C THR A 2 -0.77 -29.83 35.45
N ARG A 3 0.07 -30.27 34.49
CA ARG A 3 1.10 -29.40 33.92
C ARG A 3 0.44 -28.52 32.86
N GLN A 4 0.40 -27.22 33.12
CA GLN A 4 -0.01 -26.22 32.13
C GLN A 4 1.02 -26.19 30.98
N PRO A 5 0.57 -26.05 29.72
CA PRO A 5 1.49 -25.79 28.61
C PRO A 5 2.07 -24.37 28.76
N SER A 6 3.40 -24.27 28.75
CA SER A 6 4.11 -22.99 28.70
C SER A 6 3.75 -22.21 27.44
N PRO A 7 3.57 -20.88 27.51
CA PRO A 7 3.44 -20.06 26.32
C PRO A 7 4.80 -19.99 25.62
N GLU A 8 4.85 -20.42 24.36
CA GLU A 8 5.99 -20.24 23.46
C GLU A 8 6.39 -18.75 23.40
N PRO A 9 7.62 -18.36 23.77
CA PRO A 9 8.10 -16.99 23.65
C PRO A 9 8.67 -16.79 22.24
N GLY A 10 7.82 -16.88 21.21
CA GLY A 10 8.27 -16.98 19.82
C GLY A 10 8.10 -15.72 18.97
N ALA A 11 7.04 -14.94 19.21
CA ALA A 11 6.78 -13.75 18.43
C ALA A 11 7.08 -12.53 19.28
N SER A 12 8.24 -11.92 19.04
CA SER A 12 8.53 -10.62 19.63
C SER A 12 7.43 -9.65 19.15
N PRO A 13 6.66 -9.01 20.03
CA PRO A 13 5.55 -8.14 19.64
C PRO A 13 5.95 -7.01 18.67
N GLY A 14 7.25 -6.69 18.59
CA GLY A 14 7.81 -5.78 17.60
C GLY A 14 7.93 -6.35 16.17
N LEU A 15 8.08 -7.66 15.99
CA LEU A 15 8.16 -8.29 14.66
C LEU A 15 6.78 -8.27 13.99
N GLU A 16 5.75 -8.67 14.71
CA GLU A 16 4.37 -8.69 14.21
C GLU A 16 3.89 -7.28 13.88
N ALA A 17 4.14 -6.32 14.76
CA ALA A 17 3.82 -4.92 14.50
C ALA A 17 4.57 -4.35 13.28
N ARG A 18 5.83 -4.75 13.08
CA ARG A 18 6.63 -4.35 11.92
C ARG A 18 6.15 -5.03 10.64
N LEU A 19 5.74 -6.30 10.71
CA LEU A 19 5.18 -7.03 9.58
C LEU A 19 3.84 -6.42 9.16
N SER A 20 2.92 -6.16 10.09
CA SER A 20 1.64 -5.50 9.80
C SER A 20 1.83 -4.11 9.20
N ARG A 21 2.84 -3.35 9.64
CA ARG A 21 3.18 -2.06 9.02
C ARG A 21 3.66 -2.23 7.58
N LEU A 22 4.55 -3.20 7.32
CA LEU A 22 5.03 -3.49 5.98
C LEU A 22 3.90 -3.95 5.06
N GLU A 23 2.99 -4.78 5.55
CA GLU A 23 1.81 -5.23 4.80
C GLU A 23 0.90 -4.05 4.41
N ALA A 24 0.64 -3.13 5.35
CA ALA A 24 -0.13 -1.91 5.08
C ALA A 24 0.56 -0.99 4.05
N GLN A 25 1.88 -0.86 4.13
CA GLN A 25 2.68 -0.09 3.18
C GLN A 25 2.64 -0.70 1.78
N VAL A 26 2.79 -2.03 1.66
CA VAL A 26 2.71 -2.73 0.38
C VAL A 26 1.32 -2.66 -0.23
N ALA A 27 0.27 -2.80 0.58
CA ALA A 27 -1.12 -2.64 0.12
C ALA A 27 -1.35 -1.24 -0.45
N THR A 28 -0.90 -0.20 0.27
CA THR A 28 -1.05 1.18 -0.19
C THR A 28 -0.25 1.45 -1.47
N LEU A 29 0.96 0.90 -1.56
CA LEU A 29 1.78 1.00 -2.77
C LEU A 29 1.08 0.34 -3.98
N ALA A 30 0.47 -0.83 -3.78
CA ALA A 30 -0.28 -1.51 -4.83
C ALA A 30 -1.48 -0.69 -5.31
N ASP A 31 -2.19 -0.03 -4.40
CA ASP A 31 -3.31 0.84 -4.74
C ASP A 31 -2.87 2.12 -5.47
N ALA A 32 -1.75 2.72 -5.05
CA ALA A 32 -1.16 3.87 -5.75
C ALA A 32 -0.73 3.50 -7.18
N ILE A 33 -0.11 2.34 -7.37
CA ILE A 33 0.28 1.83 -8.70
C ILE A 33 -0.98 1.56 -9.55
N ARG A 34 -2.04 1.00 -8.97
CA ARG A 34 -3.30 0.77 -9.69
C ARG A 34 -3.96 2.08 -10.14
N ALA A 35 -3.99 3.09 -9.27
CA ALA A 35 -4.50 4.42 -9.61
C ALA A 35 -3.69 5.08 -10.74
N LEU A 36 -2.36 4.94 -10.69
CA LEU A 36 -1.45 5.41 -11.74
C LEU A 36 -1.69 4.66 -13.06
N ALA A 37 -1.76 3.34 -13.02
CA ALA A 37 -2.02 2.51 -14.19
C ALA A 37 -3.36 2.87 -14.83
N HIS A 38 -4.41 3.08 -14.02
CA HIS A 38 -5.71 3.49 -14.54
C HIS A 38 -5.67 4.87 -15.20
N GLY A 39 -4.91 5.83 -14.65
CA GLY A 39 -4.66 7.13 -15.29
C GLY A 39 -3.80 7.07 -16.56
N LEU A 40 -3.18 5.92 -16.83
CA LEU A 40 -2.32 5.65 -18.00
C LEU A 40 -2.94 4.63 -18.99
N GLU A 41 -4.02 3.93 -18.62
CA GLU A 41 -4.73 2.95 -19.46
C GLU A 41 -5.28 3.60 -20.73
N ASN A 42 -5.57 4.90 -20.68
CA ASN A 42 -5.71 5.72 -21.88
C ASN A 42 -4.31 5.99 -22.45
N VAL A 43 -3.79 5.02 -23.21
CA VAL A 43 -2.62 5.21 -24.09
C VAL A 43 -2.85 6.53 -24.83
N PRO A 44 -1.95 7.53 -24.70
CA PRO A 44 -2.17 8.85 -25.27
C PRO A 44 -2.18 8.75 -26.78
N SER A 45 -3.35 8.47 -27.34
CA SER A 45 -3.64 8.54 -28.76
C SER A 45 -3.86 10.00 -29.11
N GLN A 46 -2.86 10.87 -28.86
CA GLN A 46 -2.82 12.31 -29.14
C GLN A 46 -3.96 13.20 -28.57
N ASP A 47 -5.09 12.62 -28.11
CA ASP A 47 -6.36 13.31 -27.81
C ASP A 47 -6.93 12.98 -26.42
N THR A 48 -6.16 12.33 -25.54
CA THR A 48 -6.59 12.14 -24.14
C THR A 48 -6.38 13.45 -23.38
N PRO A 49 -7.43 14.05 -22.77
CA PRO A 49 -7.27 15.30 -22.05
C PRO A 49 -6.29 15.11 -20.88
N PRO A 50 -5.31 16.01 -20.68
CA PRO A 50 -4.25 15.89 -19.68
C PRO A 50 -4.74 15.79 -18.24
N GLU A 51 -6.03 16.03 -18.03
CA GLU A 51 -6.70 16.01 -16.74
C GLU A 51 -6.79 14.61 -16.13
N GLU A 52 -6.98 13.54 -16.91
CA GLU A 52 -7.11 12.18 -16.37
C GLU A 52 -5.80 11.64 -15.82
N THR A 53 -4.72 11.79 -16.59
CA THR A 53 -3.37 11.44 -16.14
C THR A 53 -2.96 12.28 -14.92
N ALA A 54 -3.28 13.58 -14.92
CA ALA A 54 -3.01 14.46 -13.79
C ALA A 54 -3.86 14.14 -12.55
N ARG A 55 -5.06 13.57 -12.72
CA ARG A 55 -5.90 13.09 -11.59
C ARG A 55 -5.33 11.80 -11.00
N GLY A 56 -4.97 10.83 -11.82
CA GLY A 56 -4.36 9.57 -11.37
C GLY A 56 -3.04 9.79 -10.62
N ALA A 57 -2.18 10.67 -11.15
CA ALA A 57 -0.93 11.04 -10.50
C ALA A 57 -1.13 11.75 -9.15
N ARG A 58 -2.16 12.60 -9.02
CA ARG A 58 -2.51 13.27 -7.75
C ARG A 58 -3.00 12.30 -6.71
N LEU A 59 -3.90 11.38 -7.07
CA LEU A 59 -4.39 10.34 -6.17
C LEU A 59 -3.27 9.42 -5.68
N ALA A 60 -2.38 8.99 -6.58
CA ALA A 60 -1.23 8.18 -6.21
C ALA A 60 -0.30 8.93 -5.23
N HIS A 61 -0.08 10.22 -5.45
CA HIS A 61 0.72 11.06 -4.56
C HIS A 61 0.08 11.24 -3.17
N GLU A 62 -1.24 11.46 -3.11
CA GLU A 62 -1.98 11.59 -1.86
C GLU A 62 -1.94 10.29 -1.04
N LEU A 63 -2.06 9.13 -1.69
CA LEU A 63 -1.95 7.82 -1.04
C LEU A 63 -0.56 7.60 -0.42
N LEU A 64 0.51 7.98 -1.14
CA LEU A 64 1.89 7.85 -0.65
C LEU A 64 2.14 8.76 0.56
N ILE A 65 1.75 10.04 0.48
CA ILE A 65 1.89 10.98 1.62
C ILE A 65 1.11 10.51 2.84
N SER A 66 -0.09 9.94 2.66
CA SER A 66 -0.93 9.48 3.78
C SER A 66 -0.30 8.36 4.62
N GLN A 67 0.69 7.64 4.07
CA GLN A 67 1.41 6.55 4.73
C GLN A 67 2.88 6.91 5.06
N ASP A 68 3.28 8.18 4.91
CA ASP A 68 4.68 8.63 5.09
C ASP A 68 5.66 7.86 4.17
N LEU A 69 5.21 7.54 2.95
CA LEU A 69 5.95 6.80 1.92
C LEU A 69 6.47 7.72 0.80
#